data_AF-A0A1Q2LG15-F1
#
_entry.id   AF-A0A1Q2LG15-F1
#
_cell.length_a   1.000
_cell.length_b   1.000
_cell.length_c   1.000
_cell.angle_alpha   90.00
_cell.angle_beta   90.00
_cell.angle_gamma   90.00
#
_symmetry.space_group_name_H-M   'P 1'
#
loop_
_entity.id
_entity.type
_entity.pdbx_description
1 polymer ?
#
loop_
_entity_poly.entity_id
_entity_poly.type
_entity_poly.pdbx_seq_one_letter_code
_entity_poly.pdbx_strand_id
1 'polypeptide(L)'
;MNTKTIIAFAALALFLYIQLNAKLDDIILGIDSNASVLVSLRDRQKMQDADGKIVLIKNNIKALEDTECKKCHVLNENLLLPIENKHISYETFLRFVREGGLYMPSFSPESISETKIQQIYTKLYNSK
;
A
#
# COMPACT_ATOMS: atom_id res chain seq x y z
N MET A 1 -51.72 4.34 -46.78
CA MET A 1 -50.91 5.17 -45.85
C MET A 1 -50.26 6.28 -46.67
N ASN A 2 -50.42 7.55 -46.29
CA ASN A 2 -49.99 8.68 -47.13
C ASN A 2 -48.45 8.84 -47.03
N THR A 3 -47.76 9.12 -48.13
CA THR A 3 -46.29 9.22 -48.19
C THR A 3 -45.73 10.22 -47.19
N LYS A 4 -46.48 11.31 -46.92
CA LYS A 4 -46.16 12.30 -45.89
C LYS A 4 -46.11 11.72 -44.48
N THR A 5 -46.99 10.76 -44.18
CA THR A 5 -47.03 10.10 -42.86
C THR A 5 -45.84 9.17 -42.68
N ILE A 6 -45.42 8.46 -43.74
CA ILE A 6 -44.25 7.58 -43.71
C ILE A 6 -42.96 8.38 -43.46
N ILE A 7 -42.80 9.52 -44.15
CA ILE A 7 -41.64 10.41 -43.98
C ILE A 7 -41.58 10.96 -42.55
N ALA A 8 -42.73 11.35 -41.97
CA ALA A 8 -42.79 11.84 -40.60
C ALA A 8 -42.36 10.77 -39.58
N PHE A 9 -42.81 9.52 -39.73
CA PHE A 9 -42.39 8.42 -38.87
C PHE A 9 -40.89 8.11 -39.02
N ALA A 10 -40.35 8.13 -40.24
CA ALA A 10 -38.93 7.90 -40.48
C ALA A 10 -38.07 9.00 -39.84
N ALA A 11 -38.48 10.26 -39.94
CA ALA A 11 -37.77 11.39 -39.32
C ALA A 11 -37.81 11.29 -37.78
N LEU A 12 -38.95 10.91 -37.21
CA LEU A 12 -39.08 10.73 -35.76
C LEU A 12 -38.20 9.57 -35.26
N ALA A 13 -38.18 8.44 -35.98
CA ALA A 13 -37.34 7.30 -35.65
C ALA A 13 -35.84 7.65 -35.73
N LEU A 14 -35.43 8.38 -36.77
CA LEU A 14 -34.06 8.85 -36.90
C LEU A 14 -33.67 9.83 -35.78
N PHE A 15 -34.56 10.75 -35.42
CA PHE A 15 -34.34 11.68 -34.31
C PHE A 15 -34.17 10.93 -32.98
N LEU A 16 -35.04 9.95 -32.69
CA LEU A 16 -34.92 9.13 -31.48
C LEU A 16 -33.65 8.28 -31.46
N TYR A 17 -33.24 7.75 -32.62
CA TYR A 17 -31.99 7.01 -32.77
C TYR A 17 -30.76 7.88 -32.47
N ILE A 18 -30.71 9.11 -33.01
CA ILE A 18 -29.63 10.07 -32.73
C ILE A 18 -29.59 10.42 -31.23
N GLN A 19 -30.75 10.70 -30.62
CA GLN A 19 -30.83 11.03 -29.19
C GLN A 19 -30.39 9.87 -28.29
N LEU A 20 -30.68 8.63 -28.68
CA LEU A 20 -30.25 7.45 -27.93
C LEU A 20 -28.73 7.26 -28.00
N ASN A 21 -28.14 7.37 -29.19
CA ASN A 21 -26.69 7.26 -29.37
C ASN A 21 -25.93 8.34 -28.62
N ALA A 22 -26.38 9.59 -28.65
CA ALA A 22 -25.74 10.67 -27.90
C ALA A 22 -25.72 10.39 -26.38
N LYS A 23 -26.80 9.85 -25.82
CA LYS A 23 -26.82 9.43 -24.41
C LYS A 23 -25.90 8.25 -24.11
N LEU A 24 -25.78 7.29 -25.02
CA LEU A 24 -24.85 6.17 -24.89
C LEU A 24 -23.40 6.66 -24.89
N ASP A 25 -23.05 7.58 -25.79
CA ASP A 25 -21.71 8.17 -25.86
C ASP A 25 -21.35 8.93 -24.58
N ASP A 26 -22.27 9.74 -24.04
CA ASP A 26 -22.06 10.45 -22.76
C ASP A 26 -21.84 9.47 -21.59
N ILE A 27 -22.59 8.36 -21.57
CA ILE A 27 -22.43 7.31 -20.54
C ILE A 27 -21.07 6.62 -20.70
N ILE A 28 -20.65 6.29 -21.93
CA ILE A 28 -19.37 5.64 -22.22
C ILE A 28 -18.21 6.55 -21.79
N LEU A 29 -18.25 7.83 -22.16
CA LEU A 29 -17.25 8.82 -21.75
C LEU A 29 -17.20 8.99 -20.22
N GLY A 30 -18.35 8.97 -19.56
CA GLY A 30 -18.43 9.01 -18.09
C GLY A 30 -17.80 7.78 -17.44
N ILE A 31 -18.03 6.58 -17.99
CA ILE A 31 -17.45 5.31 -17.50
C ILE A 31 -15.93 5.31 -17.68
N ASP A 32 -15.43 5.68 -18.87
CA ASP A 32 -14.00 5.73 -19.16
C ASP A 32 -13.27 6.77 -18.31
N SER A 33 -13.88 7.95 -18.14
CA SER A 33 -13.35 8.98 -17.25
C SER A 33 -13.26 8.47 -15.81
N ASN A 34 -14.33 7.89 -15.27
CA ASN A 34 -14.34 7.37 -13.91
C ASN A 34 -13.34 6.22 -13.73
N ALA A 35 -13.20 5.34 -14.71
CA ALA A 35 -12.20 4.28 -14.70
C ALA A 35 -10.77 4.85 -14.67
N SER A 36 -10.49 5.87 -15.48
CA SER A 36 -9.17 6.54 -15.50
C SER A 36 -8.83 7.21 -14.16
N VAL A 37 -9.81 7.85 -13.50
CA VAL A 37 -9.63 8.42 -12.16
C VAL A 37 -9.32 7.33 -11.15
N LEU A 38 -10.08 6.23 -11.14
CA LEU A 38 -9.85 5.11 -10.22
C LEU A 38 -8.48 4.45 -10.42
N VAL A 39 -8.03 4.28 -11.66
CA VAL A 39 -6.68 3.78 -11.97
C VAL A 39 -5.63 4.73 -11.40
N SER A 40 -5.76 6.05 -11.64
CA SER A 40 -4.81 7.03 -11.14
C SER A 40 -4.75 7.09 -9.60
N LEU A 41 -5.89 6.95 -8.91
CA LEU A 41 -5.94 6.90 -7.45
C LEU A 41 -5.30 5.62 -6.92
N ARG A 42 -5.56 4.48 -7.56
CA ARG A 42 -4.91 3.20 -7.23
C ARG A 42 -3.40 3.29 -7.39
N ASP A 43 -2.93 3.88 -8.48
CA ASP A 43 -1.49 4.01 -8.73
C ASP A 43 -0.84 4.97 -7.73
N ARG A 44 -1.49 6.08 -7.39
CA ARG A 44 -1.05 6.96 -6.30
C ARG A 44 -0.97 6.24 -4.96
N GLN A 45 -1.98 5.42 -4.62
CA GLN A 45 -1.96 4.63 -3.40
C GLN A 45 -0.78 3.65 -3.39
N LYS A 46 -0.56 2.92 -4.49
CA LYS A 46 0.59 2.01 -4.61
C LYS A 46 1.93 2.73 -4.45
N MET A 47 2.06 3.95 -5.01
CA MET A 47 3.26 4.76 -4.85
C MET A 47 3.45 5.20 -3.40
N GLN A 48 2.38 5.63 -2.72
CA GLN A 48 2.43 6.00 -1.30
C GLN A 48 2.81 4.81 -0.41
N ASP A 49 2.24 3.63 -0.68
CA ASP A 49 2.57 2.40 0.05
C ASP A 49 4.05 2.02 -0.18
N ALA A 50 4.55 2.16 -1.41
CA ALA A 50 5.94 1.92 -1.75
C ALA A 50 6.88 2.93 -1.06
N ASP A 51 6.54 4.21 -1.04
CA ASP A 51 7.32 5.25 -0.34
C ASP A 51 7.36 4.99 1.16
N GLY A 52 6.23 4.63 1.76
CA GLY A 52 6.14 4.22 3.17
C GLY A 52 7.05 3.03 3.48
N LYS A 53 7.04 2.01 2.62
CA LYS A 53 7.95 0.85 2.73
C LYS A 53 9.42 1.25 2.59
N ILE A 54 9.77 2.15 1.66
CA ILE A 54 11.15 2.61 1.49
C ILE A 54 11.64 3.32 2.75
N VAL A 55 10.82 4.18 3.36
CA VAL A 55 11.15 4.85 4.63
C VAL A 55 11.35 3.82 5.74
N LEU A 56 10.46 2.82 5.82
CA LEU A 56 10.57 1.74 6.80
C LEU A 56 11.89 0.95 6.62
N ILE A 57 12.24 0.58 5.39
CA ILE A 57 13.50 -0.13 5.08
C ILE A 57 14.71 0.72 5.49
N LYS A 58 14.73 2.02 5.16
CA LYS A 58 15.81 2.94 5.55
C LYS A 58 15.97 3.02 7.07
N ASN A 59 14.86 3.06 7.82
CA ASN A 59 14.88 3.08 9.27
C ASN A 59 15.41 1.75 9.84
N ASN A 60 15.02 0.60 9.29
CA ASN A 60 15.55 -0.71 9.68
C ASN A 60 17.06 -0.80 9.41
N ILE A 61 17.52 -0.37 8.24
CA ILE A 61 18.95 -0.34 7.90
C ILE A 61 19.73 0.45 8.96
N LYS A 62 19.29 1.67 9.27
CA LYS A 62 19.97 2.56 10.23
C LYS A 62 19.90 2.06 11.68
N ALA A 63 18.82 1.38 12.04
CA ALA A 63 18.65 0.83 13.37
C ALA A 63 19.50 -0.43 13.59
N LEU A 64 19.67 -1.25 12.55
CA LEU A 64 20.24 -2.60 12.61
C LEU A 64 21.62 -2.73 11.93
N GLU A 65 22.22 -1.63 11.48
CA GLU A 65 23.43 -1.60 10.63
C GLU A 65 24.57 -2.52 11.11
N ASP A 66 24.80 -2.57 12.43
CA ASP A 66 25.87 -3.34 13.08
C ASP A 66 25.37 -4.58 13.82
N THR A 67 24.22 -5.13 13.43
CA THR A 67 23.65 -6.32 14.08
C THR A 67 23.32 -7.42 13.10
N GLU A 68 23.33 -8.65 13.60
CA GLU A 68 22.88 -9.83 12.87
C GLU A 68 21.39 -9.75 12.49
N CYS A 69 20.61 -8.93 13.21
CA CYS A 69 19.20 -8.70 12.96
C CYS A 69 18.94 -8.15 11.53
N LYS A 70 19.89 -7.39 10.95
CA LYS A 70 19.72 -6.84 9.59
C LYS A 70 19.58 -7.91 8.52
N LYS A 71 20.17 -9.09 8.72
CA LYS A 71 20.13 -10.19 7.75
C LYS A 71 18.71 -10.65 7.46
N CYS A 72 17.80 -10.52 8.44
CA CYS A 72 16.40 -10.89 8.28
C CYS A 72 15.51 -9.65 8.13
N HIS A 73 15.67 -8.65 9.01
CA HIS A 73 14.76 -7.50 9.12
C HIS A 73 15.00 -6.38 8.10
N VAL A 74 16.00 -6.51 7.21
CA VAL A 74 16.22 -5.59 6.08
C VAL A 74 16.10 -6.31 4.74
N LEU A 75 16.62 -7.54 4.66
CA LEU A 75 16.64 -8.30 3.39
C LEU A 75 15.30 -8.95 3.05
N ASN A 76 14.38 -9.07 4.03
CA ASN A 76 13.05 -9.61 3.82
C ASN A 76 12.00 -8.55 4.16
N GLU A 77 11.26 -8.07 3.16
CA GLU A 77 10.22 -7.04 3.32
C GLU A 77 9.10 -7.45 4.29
N ASN A 78 8.85 -8.75 4.46
CA ASN A 78 7.82 -9.26 5.37
C ASN A 78 8.26 -9.29 6.84
N LEU A 79 9.53 -8.99 7.11
CA LEU A 79 10.11 -8.99 8.44
C LEU A 79 10.54 -7.59 8.89
N LEU A 80 10.12 -6.53 8.19
CA LEU A 80 10.44 -5.15 8.59
C LEU A 80 9.84 -4.81 9.96
N LEU A 81 10.56 -4.01 10.74
CA LEU A 81 10.11 -3.48 12.03
C LEU A 81 9.91 -1.96 11.98
N PRO A 82 8.93 -1.39 12.70
CA PRO A 82 7.85 -2.07 13.42
C PRO A 82 6.91 -2.82 12.46
N ILE A 83 6.31 -3.91 12.97
CA ILE A 83 5.21 -4.57 12.26
C ILE A 83 4.06 -3.57 12.16
N GLU A 84 3.50 -3.42 10.97
CA GLU A 84 2.48 -2.41 10.64
C GLU A 84 1.37 -2.34 11.71
N ASN A 85 1.10 -1.13 12.20
CA ASN A 85 0.12 -0.83 13.25
C ASN A 85 0.36 -1.53 14.60
N LYS A 86 1.55 -2.08 14.86
CA LYS A 86 1.91 -2.70 16.14
C LYS A 86 3.09 -1.99 16.79
N HIS A 87 2.77 -1.06 17.67
CA HIS A 87 3.71 -0.60 18.68
C HIS A 87 3.76 -1.62 19.81
N ILE A 88 4.92 -2.22 20.06
CA ILE A 88 5.13 -3.14 21.19
C ILE A 88 5.93 -2.44 22.28
N SER A 89 5.75 -2.85 23.54
CA SER A 89 6.57 -2.32 24.63
C SER A 89 8.04 -2.74 24.49
N TYR A 90 8.95 -1.97 25.07
CA TYR A 90 10.37 -2.34 25.12
C TYR A 90 10.57 -3.71 25.78
N GLU A 91 9.85 -4.01 26.86
CA GLU A 91 9.90 -5.31 27.54
C GLU A 91 9.52 -6.47 26.61
N THR A 92 8.49 -6.26 25.78
CA THR A 92 8.06 -7.25 24.79
C THR A 92 9.11 -7.43 23.70
N PHE A 93 9.69 -6.32 23.21
CA PHE A 93 10.77 -6.34 22.23
C PHE A 93 12.01 -7.07 22.76
N LEU A 94 12.43 -6.73 23.98
CA LEU A 94 13.55 -7.36 24.67
C LEU A 94 13.30 -8.86 24.83
N ARG A 95 12.09 -9.26 25.27
CA ARG A 95 11.72 -10.66 25.39
C ARG A 95 11.88 -11.42 24.08
N PHE A 96 11.39 -10.88 22.95
CA PHE A 96 11.56 -11.53 21.64
C PHE A 96 13.03 -11.67 21.23
N VAL A 97 13.86 -10.68 21.51
CA VAL A 97 15.30 -10.76 21.22
C VAL A 97 15.98 -11.81 22.09
N ARG A 98 15.58 -11.95 23.36
CA ARG A 98 16.19 -12.90 24.31
C ARG A 98 15.70 -14.34 24.11
N GLU A 99 14.41 -14.53 23.85
CA GLU A 99 13.82 -15.86 23.70
C GLU A 99 13.92 -16.39 22.27
N GLY A 100 14.00 -15.49 21.28
CA GLY A 100 13.90 -15.85 19.87
C GLY A 100 12.48 -16.31 19.48
N GLY A 101 12.39 -17.01 18.36
CA GLY A 101 11.16 -17.59 17.85
C GLY A 101 11.45 -18.71 16.87
N LEU A 102 10.42 -19.23 16.18
CA LEU A 102 10.55 -20.39 15.29
C LEU A 102 11.63 -20.23 14.21
N TYR A 103 11.87 -19.01 13.73
CA TYR A 103 12.86 -18.67 12.71
C TYR A 103 13.83 -17.55 13.12
N MET A 104 13.77 -17.12 14.38
CA MET A 104 14.61 -16.04 14.91
C MET A 104 15.46 -16.61 16.04
N PRO A 105 16.81 -16.56 15.96
CA PRO A 105 17.65 -17.03 17.04
C PRO A 105 17.48 -16.15 18.28
N SER A 106 17.69 -16.76 19.45
CA SER A 106 17.82 -16.03 20.71
C SER A 106 19.19 -15.36 20.79
N PHE A 107 19.24 -14.18 21.41
CA PHE A 107 20.47 -13.44 21.64
C PHE A 107 20.71 -13.25 23.13
N SER A 108 21.80 -13.81 23.64
CA SER A 108 22.19 -13.69 25.04
C SER A 108 22.73 -12.28 25.37
N PRO A 109 22.75 -11.86 26.65
CA PRO A 109 23.32 -10.57 27.06
C PRO A 109 24.76 -10.34 26.62
N GLU A 110 25.54 -11.41 26.45
CA GLU A 110 26.92 -11.38 25.97
C GLU A 110 27.00 -11.11 24.46
N SER A 111 26.05 -11.63 23.68
CA SER A 111 26.00 -11.42 22.22
C SER A 111 25.53 -10.01 21.85
N ILE A 112 24.56 -9.47 22.59
CA ILE A 112 24.06 -8.12 22.42
C ILE A 112 23.62 -7.56 23.77
N SER A 113 24.23 -6.45 24.16
CA SER A 113 23.93 -5.80 25.42
C SER A 113 22.52 -5.20 25.42
N GLU A 114 21.90 -5.13 26.59
CA GLU A 114 20.58 -4.54 26.74
C GLU A 114 20.55 -3.06 26.29
N THR A 115 21.61 -2.31 26.60
CA THR A 115 21.76 -0.92 26.12
C THR A 115 21.70 -0.84 24.59
N LYS A 116 22.32 -1.77 23.87
CA LYS A 116 22.26 -1.82 22.41
C LYS A 116 20.84 -2.17 21.92
N ILE A 117 20.16 -3.12 22.56
CA ILE A 117 18.75 -3.45 22.26
C ILE A 117 17.85 -2.22 22.47
N GLN A 118 18.03 -1.47 23.56
CA GLN A 118 17.26 -0.26 23.85
C GLN A 118 17.48 0.84 22.81
N GLN A 119 18.71 1.02 22.34
CA GLN A 119 19.03 1.95 21.25
C GLN A 119 18.33 1.55 19.95
N ILE A 120 18.34 0.26 19.61
CA ILE A 120 17.64 -0.28 18.43
C ILE A 120 16.14 -0.02 18.55
N TYR A 121 15.54 -0.37 19.69
CA TYR A 121 14.13 -0.15 19.95
C TYR A 121 13.75 1.33 19.79
N THR A 122 14.52 2.24 20.38
CA THR A 122 14.28 3.68 20.29
C THR A 122 14.34 4.16 18.84
N LYS A 123 15.33 3.68 18.06
CA LYS A 123 15.43 4.03 16.64
C LYS A 123 14.27 3.50 15.79
N LEU A 124 13.74 2.31 16.11
CA LEU A 124 12.65 1.69 15.35
C LEU A 124 11.26 2.26 15.71
N TYR A 125 11.01 2.49 16.99
CA TYR A 125 9.67 2.79 17.52
C TYR A 125 9.49 4.27 17.93
N ASN A 126 10.58 4.99 18.20
CA ASN A 126 10.54 6.37 18.70
C ASN A 126 11.22 7.40 17.78
N SER A 127 11.65 7.01 16.57
CA SER A 127 12.13 7.98 15.57
C SER A 127 10.93 8.70 14.97
N LYS A 128 10.64 9.91 15.48
CA LYS A 128 9.72 10.87 14.85
C LYS A 128 10.37 11.53 13.64
#